data_AF-A0A6L8NAH4-F1
#
_entry.id   AF-A0A6L8NAH4-F1
#
_cell.length_a   1.000
_cell.length_b   1.000
_cell.length_c   1.000
_cell.angle_alpha   90.00
_cell.angle_beta   90.00
_cell.angle_gamma   90.00
#
_symmetry.space_group_name_H-M   'P 1'
#
loop_
_entity.id
_entity.type
_entity.pdbx_description
1 polymer ?
#
loop_
_entity_poly.entity_id
_entity_poly.type
_entity_poly.pdbx_seq_one_letter_code
_entity_poly.pdbx_strand_id
1 'polypeptide(L)'
;MVRMEQSTAVGVAGVAERMRALAARWPARDGVAVFNRVYLAVTEELERRIARGEFPDRRAATTLAVLFAERYLAAAGRAESGDRPPACWRPLVEYRRHPGVRPLQFALAGINAHIGHDLALAVVDTCRALDCAPEALERDFDRVGEVLVLLEERIREDLMPGPDLLEVADPLTHLVGVWSLERARDAAWSAAVLLWGVRELPRLAEEFTERLDTGVGLVSRCLLTPWP
;
A
#
# COMPACT_ATOMS: atom_id res chain seq x y z
N MET A 1 12.91 21.42 -6.02
CA MET A 1 14.16 20.64 -5.85
C MET A 1 14.46 20.32 -4.39
N VAL A 2 14.45 21.28 -3.46
CA VAL A 2 14.84 21.07 -2.04
C VAL A 2 13.99 20.03 -1.27
N ARG A 3 12.72 19.80 -1.66
CA ARG A 3 11.82 18.86 -0.95
C ARG A 3 12.04 17.38 -1.31
N MET A 4 12.63 17.09 -2.47
CA MET A 4 12.96 15.71 -2.88
C MET A 4 14.30 15.25 -2.29
N GLU A 5 15.26 16.17 -2.10
CA GLU A 5 16.59 15.85 -1.54
C GLU A 5 16.55 15.56 -0.03
N GLN A 6 15.60 16.12 0.72
CA GLN A 6 15.43 15.76 2.14
C GLN A 6 14.77 14.40 2.34
N SER A 7 13.99 13.92 1.36
CA SER A 7 13.31 12.62 1.44
C SER A 7 14.25 11.44 1.16
N THR A 8 15.33 11.65 0.40
CA THR A 8 16.32 10.60 0.09
C THR A 8 17.36 10.42 1.19
N ALA A 9 17.52 11.39 2.10
CA ALA A 9 18.44 11.31 3.24
C ALA A 9 17.94 10.40 4.36
N VAL A 10 16.67 10.00 4.32
CA VAL A 10 16.00 9.19 5.32
C VAL A 10 15.44 7.96 4.60
N GLY A 11 16.27 6.93 4.40
CA GLY A 11 15.87 5.69 3.72
C GLY A 11 14.72 4.95 4.43
N VAL A 12 14.55 3.66 4.15
CA VAL A 12 13.44 2.85 4.69
C VAL A 12 13.30 2.96 6.23
N ALA A 13 14.42 3.10 6.95
CA ALA A 13 14.45 3.30 8.40
C ALA A 13 13.59 4.47 8.91
N GLY A 14 13.72 5.66 8.31
CA GLY A 14 13.00 6.82 8.83
C GLY A 14 11.60 7.00 8.23
N VAL A 15 11.30 6.32 7.12
CA VAL A 15 9.91 6.02 6.75
C VAL A 15 9.24 5.21 7.88
N ALA A 16 9.88 4.14 8.36
CA ALA A 16 9.36 3.33 9.46
C ALA A 16 9.22 4.14 10.76
N GLU A 17 10.18 5.04 11.06
CA GLU A 17 10.08 5.97 12.19
C GLU A 17 8.83 6.87 12.10
N ARG A 18 8.56 7.44 10.93
CA ARG A 18 7.36 8.27 10.70
C ARG A 18 6.07 7.47 10.87
N MET A 19 6.04 6.21 10.41
CA MET A 19 4.90 5.31 10.63
C MET A 19 4.68 5.01 12.12
N ARG A 20 5.76 4.84 12.91
CA ARG A 20 5.67 4.67 14.38
C ARG A 20 5.14 5.93 15.05
N ALA A 21 5.62 7.10 14.63
CA ALA A 21 5.16 8.38 15.16
C ALA A 21 3.66 8.62 14.89
N LEU A 22 3.17 8.25 13.69
CA LEU A 22 1.75 8.27 13.37
C LEU A 22 0.94 7.28 14.22
N ALA A 23 1.43 6.03 14.35
CA ALA A 23 0.77 5.01 15.15
C ALA A 23 0.55 5.43 16.61
N ALA A 24 1.51 6.15 17.20
CA ALA A 24 1.43 6.64 18.58
C ALA A 24 0.31 7.67 18.82
N ARG A 25 -0.22 8.28 17.75
CA ARG A 25 -1.24 9.35 17.83
C ARG A 25 -2.66 8.84 17.61
N TRP A 26 -2.83 7.63 17.06
CA TRP A 26 -4.15 7.10 16.71
C TRP A 26 -4.61 6.02 17.70
N PRO A 27 -5.92 5.96 18.01
CA PRO A 27 -6.48 4.84 18.75
C PRO A 27 -6.19 3.50 18.05
N ALA A 28 -5.92 2.44 18.81
CA ALA A 28 -5.57 1.13 18.24
C ALA A 28 -6.64 0.54 17.30
N ARG A 29 -7.91 0.92 17.51
CA ARG A 29 -9.06 0.50 16.68
C ARG A 29 -9.34 1.41 15.48
N ASP A 30 -8.62 2.51 15.32
CA ASP A 30 -8.74 3.36 14.15
C ASP A 30 -8.31 2.57 12.90
N GLY A 31 -9.13 2.56 11.84
CA GLY A 31 -8.89 1.75 10.66
C GLY A 31 -7.59 2.09 9.93
N VAL A 32 -7.20 3.36 9.90
CA VAL A 32 -5.90 3.77 9.35
C VAL A 32 -4.76 3.25 10.24
N ALA A 33 -4.94 3.26 11.56
CA ALA A 33 -3.96 2.68 12.49
C ALA A 33 -3.84 1.17 12.35
N VAL A 34 -4.92 0.45 12.04
CA VAL A 34 -4.89 -0.99 11.75
C VAL A 34 -4.02 -1.27 10.53
N PHE A 35 -4.28 -0.60 9.41
CA PHE A 35 -3.46 -0.75 8.21
C PHE A 35 -2.00 -0.34 8.47
N ASN A 36 -1.76 0.79 9.16
CA ASN A 36 -0.42 1.27 9.48
C ASN A 36 0.43 0.21 10.20
N ARG A 37 -0.15 -0.53 11.16
CA ARG A 37 0.58 -1.58 11.88
C ARG A 37 1.02 -2.71 10.97
N VAL A 38 0.10 -3.18 10.11
CA VAL A 38 0.38 -4.25 9.16
C VAL A 38 1.47 -3.80 8.17
N TYR A 39 1.35 -2.58 7.64
CA TYR A 39 2.32 -2.05 6.69
C TYR A 39 3.69 -1.71 7.31
N LEU A 40 3.72 -1.25 8.57
CA LEU A 40 4.96 -1.01 9.30
C LEU A 40 5.78 -2.31 9.42
N ALA A 41 5.15 -3.43 9.78
CA ALA A 41 5.85 -4.72 9.91
C ALA A 41 6.55 -5.14 8.60
N VAL A 42 5.87 -4.91 7.47
CA VAL A 42 6.41 -5.18 6.14
C VAL A 42 7.53 -4.21 5.76
N THR A 43 7.38 -2.94 6.10
CA THR A 43 8.41 -1.91 5.85
C THR A 43 9.69 -2.21 6.64
N GLU A 44 9.57 -2.64 7.89
CA GLU A 44 10.70 -3.06 8.73
C GLU A 44 11.37 -4.34 8.20
N GLU A 45 10.61 -5.29 7.65
CA GLU A 45 11.22 -6.46 7.01
C GLU A 45 11.95 -6.08 5.72
N LEU A 46 11.35 -5.21 4.91
CA LEU A 46 11.97 -4.72 3.69
C LEU A 46 13.30 -4.02 3.99
N GLU A 47 13.33 -3.17 5.03
CA GLU A 47 14.56 -2.55 5.55
C GLU A 47 15.63 -3.61 5.88
N ARG A 48 15.27 -4.65 6.64
CA ARG A 48 16.19 -5.73 7.03
C ARG A 48 16.75 -6.47 5.81
N ARG A 49 15.91 -6.82 4.84
CA ARG A 49 16.36 -7.55 3.62
C ARG A 49 17.25 -6.70 2.73
N ILE A 50 16.95 -5.40 2.61
CA ILE A 50 17.82 -4.43 1.90
C ILE A 50 19.19 -4.33 2.60
N ALA A 51 19.20 -4.23 3.94
CA ALA A 51 20.44 -4.17 4.72
C ALA A 51 21.30 -5.45 4.57
N ARG A 52 20.65 -6.62 4.48
CA ARG A 52 21.30 -7.92 4.23
C ARG A 52 21.80 -8.11 2.79
N GLY A 53 21.45 -7.20 1.87
CA GLY A 53 21.85 -7.31 0.47
C GLY A 53 21.08 -8.36 -0.32
N GLU A 54 19.83 -8.62 0.08
CA GLU A 54 18.96 -9.62 -0.58
C GLU A 54 18.25 -9.08 -1.84
N PHE A 55 18.64 -7.89 -2.31
CA PHE A 55 18.09 -7.24 -3.49
C PHE A 55 19.17 -7.12 -4.56
N PRO A 56 18.87 -7.46 -5.84
CA PRO A 56 19.80 -7.31 -6.96
C PRO A 56 20.37 -5.90 -7.07
N ASP A 57 19.52 -4.87 -6.99
CA ASP A 57 19.94 -3.48 -6.94
C ASP A 57 19.40 -2.82 -5.67
N ARG A 58 20.29 -2.66 -4.68
CA ARG A 58 19.98 -1.99 -3.41
C ARG A 58 19.43 -0.58 -3.62
N ARG A 59 19.95 0.18 -4.59
CA ARG A 59 19.50 1.56 -4.85
C ARG A 59 18.09 1.54 -5.44
N ALA A 60 17.82 0.66 -6.39
CA ALA A 60 16.49 0.50 -6.98
C ALA A 60 15.45 0.09 -5.92
N ALA A 61 15.75 -0.98 -5.17
CA ALA A 61 14.89 -1.47 -4.10
C ALA A 61 14.61 -0.41 -3.02
N THR A 62 15.63 0.32 -2.57
CA THR A 62 15.47 1.40 -1.58
C THR A 62 14.62 2.54 -2.13
N THR A 63 14.84 2.93 -3.38
CA THR A 63 14.09 4.03 -4.02
C THR A 63 12.62 3.65 -4.16
N LEU A 64 12.31 2.45 -4.64
CA LEU A 64 10.95 1.93 -4.72
C LEU A 64 10.28 1.85 -3.35
N ALA A 65 10.96 1.28 -2.36
CA ALA A 65 10.46 1.15 -0.99
C ALA A 65 10.06 2.51 -0.39
N VAL A 66 10.94 3.51 -0.52
CA VAL A 66 10.69 4.86 0.00
C VAL A 66 9.55 5.54 -0.76
N LEU A 67 9.58 5.56 -2.09
CA LEU A 67 8.53 6.21 -2.90
C LEU A 67 7.16 5.54 -2.72
N PHE A 68 7.14 4.23 -2.50
CA PHE A 68 5.92 3.50 -2.20
C PHE A 68 5.36 3.94 -0.84
N ALA A 69 6.20 3.94 0.20
CA ALA A 69 5.76 4.33 1.53
C ALA A 69 5.39 5.82 1.66
N GLU A 70 6.07 6.71 0.95
CA GLU A 70 5.72 8.14 0.92
C GLU A 70 4.31 8.39 0.39
N ARG A 71 3.81 7.56 -0.54
CA ARG A 71 2.42 7.68 -1.02
C ARG A 71 1.41 7.41 0.07
N TYR A 72 1.62 6.34 0.84
CA TYR A 72 0.80 6.05 2.01
C TYR A 72 0.92 7.17 3.05
N LEU A 73 2.14 7.61 3.38
CA LEU A 73 2.36 8.67 4.38
C LEU A 73 1.71 10.00 3.96
N ALA A 74 1.69 10.31 2.66
CA ALA A 74 0.98 11.47 2.13
C ALA A 74 -0.55 11.33 2.27
N ALA A 75 -1.10 10.14 2.00
CA ALA A 75 -2.53 9.88 2.21
C ALA A 75 -2.92 9.95 3.70
N ALA A 76 -2.11 9.36 4.57
CA ALA A 76 -2.27 9.42 6.03
C ALA A 76 -2.17 10.85 6.56
N GLY A 77 -1.19 11.64 6.10
CA GLY A 77 -1.03 13.04 6.49
C GLY A 77 -2.23 13.90 6.10
N ARG A 78 -2.78 13.71 4.89
CA ARG A 78 -4.03 14.38 4.47
C ARG A 78 -5.20 13.99 5.36
N ALA A 79 -5.30 12.71 5.73
CA ALA A 79 -6.33 12.24 6.65
C ALA A 79 -6.22 12.87 8.06
N GLU A 80 -5.01 13.22 8.51
CA GLU A 80 -4.82 13.93 9.78
C GLU A 80 -5.12 15.43 9.69
N SER A 81 -4.78 16.09 8.58
CA SER A 81 -5.04 17.51 8.38
C SER A 81 -6.51 17.83 8.02
N GLY A 82 -7.32 16.81 7.75
CA GLY A 82 -8.69 16.96 7.25
C GLY A 82 -8.76 17.26 5.75
N ASP A 83 -7.62 17.20 5.05
CA ASP A 83 -7.56 17.33 3.60
C ASP A 83 -8.05 16.06 2.91
N ARG A 84 -8.48 16.22 1.65
CA ARG A 84 -8.99 15.10 0.86
C ARG A 84 -7.83 14.22 0.36
N PRO A 85 -7.73 12.93 0.76
CA PRO A 85 -6.74 12.00 0.21
C PRO A 85 -7.15 11.54 -1.22
N PRO A 86 -6.28 10.79 -1.93
CA PRO A 86 -6.66 10.11 -3.18
C PRO A 86 -7.94 9.26 -3.02
N ALA A 87 -8.71 9.10 -4.08
CA ALA A 87 -10.01 8.43 -4.05
C ALA A 87 -9.94 6.99 -3.54
N CYS A 88 -8.83 6.28 -3.77
CA CYS A 88 -8.56 4.93 -3.30
C CYS A 88 -8.49 4.83 -1.77
N TRP A 89 -7.98 5.87 -1.11
CA TRP A 89 -7.81 5.97 0.34
C TRP A 89 -9.02 6.57 1.07
N ARG A 90 -9.86 7.38 0.38
CA ARG A 90 -11.02 8.06 0.99
C ARG A 90 -11.93 7.12 1.78
N PRO A 91 -12.34 5.95 1.28
CA PRO A 91 -13.25 5.07 2.01
C PRO A 91 -12.66 4.62 3.36
N LEU A 92 -11.38 4.24 3.38
CA LEU A 92 -10.73 3.86 4.64
C LEU A 92 -10.76 5.01 5.64
N VAL A 93 -10.46 6.22 5.19
CA VAL A 93 -10.46 7.42 6.04
C VAL A 93 -11.87 7.78 6.53
N GLU A 94 -12.89 7.66 5.68
CA GLU A 94 -14.30 7.93 6.02
C GLU A 94 -14.83 6.92 7.05
N TYR A 95 -14.51 5.64 6.88
CA TYR A 95 -15.01 4.55 7.75
C TYR A 95 -14.09 4.23 8.93
N ARG A 96 -12.93 4.89 9.10
CA ARG A 96 -11.87 4.53 10.06
C ARG A 96 -12.30 4.39 11.53
N ARG A 97 -13.49 4.86 11.92
CA ARG A 97 -14.05 4.74 13.28
C ARG A 97 -15.43 4.08 13.31
N HIS A 98 -15.89 3.53 12.19
CA HIS A 98 -17.23 2.98 12.07
C HIS A 98 -17.35 1.69 12.92
N PRO A 99 -18.31 1.58 13.85
CA PRO A 99 -18.39 0.46 14.79
C PRO A 99 -18.75 -0.88 14.12
N GLY A 100 -19.42 -0.83 12.97
CA GLY A 100 -19.77 -2.02 12.18
C GLY A 100 -18.67 -2.53 11.24
N VAL A 101 -17.49 -1.88 11.18
CA VAL A 101 -16.39 -2.31 10.32
C VAL A 101 -15.29 -2.96 11.16
N ARG A 102 -14.83 -4.13 10.74
CA ARG A 102 -13.87 -4.95 11.50
C ARG A 102 -12.41 -4.61 11.13
N PRO A 103 -11.43 -4.85 12.03
CA PRO A 103 -10.00 -4.63 11.75
C PRO A 103 -9.52 -5.26 10.44
N LEU A 104 -9.96 -6.49 10.13
CA LEU A 104 -9.64 -7.16 8.88
C LEU A 104 -10.08 -6.37 7.63
N GLN A 105 -11.29 -5.82 7.63
CA GLN A 105 -11.79 -5.00 6.52
C GLN A 105 -10.96 -3.74 6.34
N PHE A 106 -10.52 -3.11 7.43
CA PHE A 106 -9.62 -1.96 7.37
C PHE A 106 -8.26 -2.29 6.78
N ALA A 107 -7.66 -3.42 7.17
CA ALA A 107 -6.39 -3.88 6.63
C ALA A 107 -6.51 -4.15 5.13
N LEU A 108 -7.53 -4.89 4.70
CA LEU A 108 -7.77 -5.21 3.28
C LEU A 108 -8.06 -3.97 2.44
N ALA A 109 -8.84 -3.01 2.96
CA ALA A 109 -9.10 -1.75 2.25
C ALA A 109 -7.82 -0.92 2.10
N GLY A 110 -6.97 -0.88 3.13
CA GLY A 110 -5.68 -0.20 3.05
C GLY A 110 -4.73 -0.87 2.06
N ILE A 111 -4.65 -2.20 2.07
CA ILE A 111 -3.82 -2.95 1.11
C ILE A 111 -4.36 -2.79 -0.32
N ASN A 112 -5.68 -2.82 -0.51
CA ASN A 112 -6.30 -2.56 -1.80
C ASN A 112 -5.91 -1.17 -2.34
N ALA A 113 -6.00 -0.13 -1.50
CA ALA A 113 -5.57 1.21 -1.89
C ALA A 113 -4.07 1.27 -2.20
N HIS A 114 -3.25 0.66 -1.35
CA HIS A 114 -1.80 0.76 -1.45
C HIS A 114 -1.25 -0.05 -2.64
N ILE A 115 -1.60 -1.33 -2.75
CA ILE A 115 -1.14 -2.19 -3.85
C ILE A 115 -1.83 -1.81 -5.15
N GLY A 116 -3.15 -1.60 -5.12
CA GLY A 116 -3.94 -1.40 -6.34
C GLY A 116 -3.72 -0.04 -7.00
N HIS A 117 -3.21 0.96 -6.29
CA HIS A 117 -2.99 2.30 -6.82
C HIS A 117 -1.57 2.82 -6.54
N ASP A 118 -1.14 2.85 -5.28
CA ASP A 118 0.12 3.50 -4.93
C ASP A 118 1.35 2.78 -5.51
N LEU A 119 1.32 1.45 -5.58
CA LEU A 119 2.45 0.65 -6.07
C LEU A 119 2.76 0.93 -7.54
N ALA A 120 1.75 0.98 -8.39
CA ALA A 120 1.92 1.27 -9.82
C ALA A 120 2.59 2.63 -10.03
N LEU A 121 2.12 3.64 -9.30
CA LEU A 121 2.66 4.98 -9.37
C LEU A 121 4.05 5.10 -8.74
N ALA A 122 4.35 4.32 -7.69
CA ALA A 122 5.67 4.24 -7.08
C ALA A 122 6.72 3.65 -8.04
N VAL A 123 6.35 2.62 -8.82
CA VAL A 123 7.21 2.07 -9.88
C VAL A 123 7.52 3.14 -10.93
N VAL A 124 6.50 3.83 -11.43
CA VAL A 124 6.68 4.91 -12.42
C VAL A 124 7.60 6.02 -11.89
N ASP A 125 7.42 6.45 -10.65
CA ASP A 125 8.28 7.48 -10.06
C ASP A 125 9.70 6.98 -9.78
N THR A 126 9.87 5.69 -9.47
CA THR A 126 11.19 5.06 -9.32
C THR A 126 11.93 5.07 -10.66
N CYS A 127 11.25 4.67 -11.74
CA CYS A 127 11.79 4.75 -13.10
C CYS A 127 12.25 6.17 -13.45
N ARG A 128 11.44 7.20 -13.12
CA ARG A 128 11.84 8.61 -13.30
C ARG A 128 13.05 9.00 -12.46
N ALA A 129 13.08 8.58 -11.20
CA ALA A 129 14.16 8.94 -10.26
C ALA A 129 15.50 8.28 -10.61
N LEU A 130 15.46 7.11 -11.25
CA LEU A 130 16.65 6.34 -11.63
C LEU A 130 16.98 6.43 -13.12
N ASP A 131 16.19 7.18 -13.90
CA ASP A 131 16.33 7.32 -15.34
C ASP A 131 16.38 5.96 -16.06
N CYS A 132 15.44 5.08 -15.73
CA CYS A 132 15.35 3.73 -16.27
C CYS A 132 13.93 3.36 -16.72
N ALA A 133 13.80 2.35 -17.56
CA ALA A 133 12.50 1.78 -17.94
C ALA A 133 12.04 0.73 -16.90
N PRO A 134 10.73 0.43 -16.79
CA PRO A 134 10.19 -0.56 -15.85
C PRO A 134 10.89 -1.91 -15.90
N GLU A 135 11.28 -2.39 -17.08
CA GLU A 135 11.97 -3.68 -17.27
C GLU A 135 13.26 -3.78 -16.45
N ALA A 136 13.93 -2.64 -16.17
CA ALA A 136 15.11 -2.61 -15.32
C ALA A 136 14.79 -2.83 -13.83
N LEU A 137 13.55 -2.59 -13.40
CA LEU A 137 13.08 -2.73 -12.01
C LEU A 137 12.36 -4.06 -11.74
N GLU A 138 12.06 -4.88 -12.75
CA GLU A 138 11.20 -6.07 -12.63
C GLU A 138 11.67 -7.03 -11.54
N ARG A 139 12.97 -7.31 -11.48
CA ARG A 139 13.53 -8.22 -10.47
C ARG A 139 13.43 -7.66 -9.04
N ASP A 140 13.67 -6.37 -8.86
CA ASP A 140 13.53 -5.73 -7.55
C ASP A 140 12.06 -5.63 -7.15
N PHE A 141 11.17 -5.40 -8.11
CA PHE A 141 9.72 -5.42 -7.92
C PHE A 141 9.24 -6.79 -7.45
N ASP A 142 9.70 -7.88 -8.08
CA ASP A 142 9.37 -9.24 -7.66
C ASP A 142 9.86 -9.53 -6.23
N ARG A 143 11.09 -9.12 -5.90
CA ARG A 143 11.66 -9.30 -4.56
C ARG A 143 10.91 -8.48 -3.51
N VAL A 144 10.47 -7.26 -3.83
CA VAL A 144 9.54 -6.49 -2.98
C VAL A 144 8.22 -7.24 -2.85
N GLY A 145 7.72 -7.80 -3.93
CA GLY A 145 6.52 -8.64 -3.97
C GLY A 145 6.57 -9.82 -3.00
N GLU A 146 7.71 -10.49 -2.88
CA GLU A 146 7.92 -11.58 -1.92
C GLU A 146 7.88 -11.09 -0.46
N VAL A 147 8.31 -9.87 -0.18
CA VAL A 147 8.18 -9.26 1.16
C VAL A 147 6.73 -8.90 1.44
N LEU A 148 6.00 -8.41 0.42
CA LEU A 148 4.60 -8.04 0.55
C LEU A 148 3.71 -9.25 0.90
N VAL A 149 4.10 -10.49 0.58
CA VAL A 149 3.37 -11.71 1.00
C VAL A 149 3.15 -11.76 2.52
N LEU A 150 4.04 -11.15 3.30
CA LEU A 150 3.87 -11.03 4.75
C LEU A 150 2.61 -10.26 5.15
N LEU A 151 2.03 -9.43 4.27
CA LEU A 151 0.73 -8.79 4.50
C LEU A 151 -0.38 -9.83 4.68
N GLU A 152 -0.41 -10.86 3.83
CA GLU A 152 -1.40 -11.94 3.90
C GLU A 152 -1.25 -12.75 5.18
N GLU A 153 0.00 -13.07 5.55
CA GLU A 153 0.32 -13.80 6.78
C GLU A 153 -0.13 -12.99 8.01
N ARG A 154 0.22 -11.70 8.08
CA ARG A 154 -0.18 -10.81 9.19
C ARG A 154 -1.68 -10.62 9.28
N ILE A 155 -2.37 -10.50 8.14
CA ILE A 155 -3.82 -10.47 8.11
C ILE A 155 -4.40 -11.75 8.74
N ARG A 156 -3.85 -12.91 8.36
CA ARG A 156 -4.36 -14.20 8.83
C ARG A 156 -4.07 -14.43 10.31
N GLU A 157 -2.87 -14.09 10.77
CA GLU A 157 -2.43 -14.33 12.15
C GLU A 157 -2.98 -13.31 13.14
N ASP A 158 -2.96 -12.01 12.79
CA ASP A 158 -3.24 -10.94 13.75
C ASP A 158 -4.70 -10.47 13.71
N LEU A 159 -5.43 -10.74 12.63
CA LEU A 159 -6.75 -10.12 12.37
C LEU A 159 -7.89 -11.11 12.11
N MET A 160 -7.62 -12.41 11.93
CA MET A 160 -8.68 -13.42 11.84
C MET A 160 -9.08 -13.90 13.24
N PRO A 161 -10.38 -14.18 13.48
CA PRO A 161 -10.81 -14.88 14.67
C PRO A 161 -10.13 -16.25 14.78
N GLY A 162 -9.95 -16.74 16.01
CA GLY A 162 -9.43 -18.09 16.26
C GLY A 162 -10.32 -19.20 15.68
N PRO A 163 -9.84 -20.47 15.70
CA PRO A 163 -10.44 -21.59 14.97
C PRO A 163 -11.90 -21.90 15.31
N ASP A 164 -12.40 -21.45 16.46
CA ASP A 164 -13.80 -21.64 16.90
C ASP A 164 -14.84 -20.82 16.12
N LEU A 165 -14.43 -19.94 15.20
CA LEU A 165 -15.33 -19.10 14.36
C LEU A 165 -15.10 -19.26 12.84
N LEU A 166 -14.25 -20.21 12.42
CA LEU A 166 -13.94 -20.46 11.00
C LEU A 166 -15.01 -21.36 10.35
N GLU A 167 -16.24 -20.90 10.24
CA GLU A 167 -17.16 -21.48 9.26
C GLU A 167 -16.81 -20.95 7.87
N VAL A 168 -16.78 -21.83 6.86
CA VAL A 168 -16.51 -21.47 5.44
C VAL A 168 -17.57 -20.49 4.89
N ALA A 169 -18.70 -20.34 5.58
CA ALA A 169 -19.75 -19.37 5.30
C ALA A 169 -19.58 -18.00 5.98
N ASP A 170 -18.55 -17.80 6.82
CA ASP A 170 -18.31 -16.50 7.45
C ASP A 170 -17.88 -15.45 6.41
N PRO A 171 -18.54 -14.28 6.35
CA PRO A 171 -18.21 -13.23 5.40
C PRO A 171 -16.75 -12.77 5.41
N LEU A 172 -15.99 -12.87 6.53
CA LEU A 172 -14.56 -12.52 6.56
C LEU A 172 -13.72 -13.61 5.90
N THR A 173 -14.02 -14.87 6.20
CA THR A 173 -13.33 -16.01 5.60
C THR A 173 -13.45 -15.98 4.07
N HIS A 174 -14.64 -15.68 3.55
CA HIS A 174 -14.84 -15.52 2.11
C HIS A 174 -14.08 -14.29 1.55
N LEU A 175 -14.12 -13.15 2.25
CA LEU A 175 -13.43 -11.93 1.83
C LEU A 175 -11.91 -12.15 1.69
N VAL A 176 -11.31 -12.85 2.66
CA VAL A 176 -9.88 -13.21 2.62
C VAL A 176 -9.60 -14.23 1.53
N GLY A 177 -10.48 -15.22 1.34
CA GLY A 177 -10.29 -16.26 0.32
C GLY A 177 -10.38 -15.76 -1.12
N VAL A 178 -11.13 -14.69 -1.39
CA VAL A 178 -11.26 -14.11 -2.74
C VAL A 178 -10.18 -13.07 -3.04
N TRP A 179 -9.52 -12.53 -2.02
CA TRP A 179 -8.46 -11.55 -2.18
C TRP A 179 -7.10 -12.23 -2.43
N SER A 180 -6.34 -11.75 -3.42
CA SER A 180 -5.03 -12.29 -3.80
C SER A 180 -4.04 -11.15 -4.00
N LEU A 181 -3.02 -11.09 -3.14
CA LEU A 181 -1.97 -10.10 -3.25
C LEU A 181 -1.18 -10.25 -4.55
N GLU A 182 -0.90 -11.49 -4.97
CA GLU A 182 -0.20 -11.79 -6.22
C GLU A 182 -0.93 -11.15 -7.41
N ARG A 183 -2.24 -11.40 -7.55
CA ARG A 183 -3.03 -10.81 -8.64
C ARG A 183 -3.08 -9.28 -8.57
N ALA A 184 -3.16 -8.72 -7.35
CA ALA A 184 -3.14 -7.27 -7.18
C ALA A 184 -1.78 -6.67 -7.59
N ARG A 185 -0.68 -7.37 -7.29
CA ARG A 185 0.68 -6.97 -7.68
C ARG A 185 0.87 -7.05 -9.19
N ASP A 186 0.42 -8.12 -9.84
CA ASP A 186 0.49 -8.26 -11.31
C ASP A 186 -0.30 -7.15 -12.03
N ALA A 187 -1.46 -6.79 -11.48
CA ALA A 187 -2.25 -5.67 -11.98
C ALA A 187 -1.51 -4.33 -11.79
N ALA A 188 -0.86 -4.12 -10.64
CA ALA A 188 -0.06 -2.93 -10.37
C ALA A 188 1.14 -2.81 -11.31
N TRP A 189 1.83 -3.93 -11.60
CA TRP A 189 2.91 -3.98 -12.58
C TRP A 189 2.42 -3.60 -13.97
N SER A 190 1.32 -4.22 -14.41
CA SER A 190 0.71 -3.93 -15.71
C SER A 190 0.30 -2.46 -15.82
N ALA A 191 -0.30 -1.89 -14.77
CA ALA A 191 -0.65 -0.48 -14.71
C ALA A 191 0.59 0.44 -14.77
N ALA A 192 1.68 0.08 -14.10
CA ALA A 192 2.94 0.84 -14.16
C ALA A 192 3.55 0.85 -15.56
N VAL A 193 3.61 -0.32 -16.22
CA VAL A 193 4.11 -0.44 -17.60
C VAL A 193 3.25 0.37 -18.57
N LEU A 194 1.93 0.31 -18.45
CA LEU A 194 1.01 1.11 -19.25
C LEU A 194 1.21 2.61 -19.04
N LEU A 195 1.24 3.06 -17.78
CA LEU A 195 1.47 4.45 -17.41
C LEU A 195 2.82 4.97 -17.92
N TRP A 196 3.86 4.14 -17.81
CA TRP A 196 5.17 4.47 -18.36
C TRP A 196 5.13 4.60 -19.89
N GLY A 197 4.44 3.69 -20.58
CA GLY A 197 4.29 3.72 -22.03
C GLY A 197 3.57 4.97 -22.55
N VAL A 198 2.59 5.47 -21.82
CA VAL A 198 1.81 6.67 -22.20
C VAL A 198 2.32 7.97 -21.57
N ARG A 199 3.49 7.97 -20.92
CA ARG A 199 4.00 9.12 -20.15
C ARG A 199 4.20 10.41 -20.96
N GLU A 200 4.45 10.30 -22.26
CA GLU A 200 4.58 11.44 -23.19
C GLU A 200 3.22 12.01 -23.63
N LEU A 201 2.12 11.40 -23.18
CA LEU A 201 0.74 11.81 -23.42
C LEU A 201 0.09 12.20 -22.08
N PRO A 202 0.40 13.38 -21.50
CA PRO A 202 0.08 13.70 -20.11
C PRO A 202 -1.41 13.60 -19.79
N ARG A 203 -2.29 14.02 -20.71
CA ARG A 203 -3.75 13.89 -20.53
C ARG A 203 -4.20 12.43 -20.39
N LEU A 204 -3.63 11.52 -21.16
CA LEU A 204 -3.98 10.09 -21.11
C LEU A 204 -3.42 9.44 -19.84
N ALA A 205 -2.20 9.80 -19.45
CA ALA A 205 -1.61 9.33 -18.19
C ALA A 205 -2.41 9.81 -16.96
N GLU A 206 -2.85 11.08 -16.97
CA GLU A 206 -3.71 11.66 -15.94
C GLU A 206 -5.06 10.94 -15.88
N GLU A 207 -5.75 10.78 -17.02
CA GLU A 207 -7.03 10.08 -17.06
C GLU A 207 -6.91 8.64 -16.58
N PHE A 208 -5.88 7.90 -17.02
CA PHE A 208 -5.65 6.53 -16.55
C PHE A 208 -5.41 6.48 -15.03
N THR A 209 -4.60 7.42 -14.50
CA THR A 209 -4.33 7.52 -13.06
C THR A 209 -5.61 7.79 -12.28
N GLU A 210 -6.46 8.72 -12.73
CA GLU A 210 -7.74 9.02 -12.09
C GLU A 210 -8.72 7.84 -12.11
N ARG A 211 -8.75 7.09 -13.21
CA ARG A 211 -9.59 5.87 -13.32
C ARG A 211 -9.10 4.75 -12.43
N LEU A 212 -7.79 4.58 -12.33
CA LEU A 212 -7.18 3.64 -11.38
C LEU A 212 -7.55 4.04 -9.94
N ASP A 213 -7.34 5.31 -9.56
CA ASP A 213 -7.64 5.84 -8.23
C ASP A 213 -9.12 5.61 -7.84
N THR A 214 -10.03 6.02 -8.71
CA THR A 214 -11.48 5.90 -8.46
C THR A 214 -11.98 4.47 -8.49
N GLY A 215 -11.45 3.61 -9.37
CA GLY A 215 -11.77 2.19 -9.45
C GLY A 215 -11.35 1.42 -8.19
N VAL A 216 -10.12 1.63 -7.74
CA VAL A 216 -9.63 1.06 -6.48
C VAL A 216 -10.45 1.57 -5.29
N GLY A 217 -10.81 2.86 -5.28
CA GLY A 217 -11.70 3.43 -4.25
C GLY A 217 -13.11 2.84 -4.23
N LEU A 218 -13.65 2.39 -5.36
CA LEU A 218 -14.92 1.66 -5.40
C LEU A 218 -14.79 0.31 -4.68
N VAL A 219 -13.72 -0.44 -4.95
CA VAL A 219 -13.46 -1.72 -4.27
C VAL A 219 -13.31 -1.52 -2.76
N SER A 220 -12.56 -0.50 -2.33
CA SER A 220 -12.43 -0.17 -0.90
C SER A 220 -13.77 0.09 -0.23
N ARG A 221 -14.75 0.72 -0.91
CA ARG A 221 -16.11 0.90 -0.35
C ARG A 221 -16.82 -0.43 -0.15
N CYS A 222 -16.72 -1.36 -1.09
CA CYS A 222 -17.30 -2.69 -0.95
C CYS A 222 -16.66 -3.48 0.20
N LEU A 223 -15.32 -3.42 0.32
CA LEU A 223 -14.57 -4.08 1.40
C LEU A 223 -14.98 -3.57 2.79
N LEU A 224 -15.34 -2.29 2.90
CA LEU A 224 -15.72 -1.62 4.16
C LEU A 224 -17.21 -1.67 4.45
N THR A 225 -17.98 -2.53 3.77
CA THR A 225 -19.41 -2.73 4.05
C THR A 225 -19.59 -3.12 5.52
N PRO A 226 -20.26 -2.30 6.34
CA PRO A 226 -20.47 -2.62 7.74
C PRO A 226 -21.35 -3.87 7.90
N TRP A 227 -21.06 -4.68 8.90
CA TRP A 227 -21.92 -5.79 9.28
C TRP A 227 -22.62 -5.53 10.62
N PRO A 228 -23.78 -6.18 10.85
CA PRO A 228 -24.55 -6.05 12.08
C PRO A 228 -23.76 -6.34 13.36
#